data_AF-I6VBX7-F1
#
_entry.id   AF-I6VBX7-F1
#
_cell.length_a   1.000
_cell.length_b   1.000
_cell.length_c   1.000
_cell.angle_alpha   90.00
_cell.angle_beta   90.00
_cell.angle_gamma   90.00
#
_symmetry.space_group_name_H-M   'P 1'
#
loop_
_entity.id
_entity.type
_entity.pdbx_description
1 polymer ?
#
loop_
_entity_poly.entity_id
_entity_poly.type
_entity_poly.pdbx_seq_one_letter_code
_entity_poly.pdbx_strand_id
1 'polypeptide(L)'
;MDVTTTTVLGSLLLALLTVATSSGLPADEGRLDEASLAAEKRPKYMDTRQEDFEMVKQTVLIAMEELVQEGKLNPSVLAVGQGKPVEKRMYMGICMRQSHNHFIPYPCMRSGRK
;
A
#
# COMPACT_ATOMS: atom_id res chain seq x y z
N MET A 1 -43.38 28.20 6.65
CA MET A 1 -43.60 27.03 5.77
C MET A 1 -42.26 26.29 5.69
N ASP A 2 -41.90 25.54 6.74
CA ASP A 2 -40.48 25.18 6.98
C ASP A 2 -40.24 23.69 7.24
N VAL A 3 -41.28 22.85 7.08
CA VAL A 3 -41.21 21.40 7.34
C VAL A 3 -40.74 20.63 6.10
N THR A 4 -40.96 21.17 4.90
CA THR A 4 -40.55 20.54 3.64
C THR A 4 -39.07 20.75 3.32
N THR A 5 -38.47 21.85 3.75
CA THR A 5 -37.05 22.15 3.49
C THR A 5 -36.11 21.32 4.38
N THR A 6 -36.48 21.11 5.64
CA THR A 6 -35.70 20.35 6.62
C THR A 6 -35.68 18.85 6.33
N THR A 7 -36.80 18.29 5.86
CA THR A 7 -36.91 16.88 5.48
C THR A 7 -36.15 16.55 4.20
N VAL A 8 -36.14 17.47 3.22
CA VAL A 8 -35.37 17.31 1.98
C VAL A 8 -33.87 17.41 2.24
N LEU A 9 -33.42 18.33 3.09
CA LEU A 9 -32.00 18.43 3.48
C LEU A 9 -31.54 17.20 4.27
N GLY A 10 -32.39 16.68 5.16
CA GLY A 10 -32.09 15.47 5.94
C GLY A 10 -31.96 14.22 5.06
N SER A 11 -32.83 14.04 4.07
CA SER A 11 -32.75 12.88 3.17
C SER A 11 -31.55 12.95 2.22
N LEU A 12 -31.15 14.15 1.79
CA LEU A 12 -29.98 14.36 0.93
C LEU A 12 -28.68 14.00 1.67
N LEU A 13 -28.56 14.40 2.94
CA LEU A 13 -27.41 14.08 3.78
C LEU A 13 -27.32 12.58 4.05
N LEU A 14 -28.46 11.92 4.32
CA LEU A 14 -28.48 10.48 4.56
C LEU A 14 -28.10 9.66 3.32
N ALA A 15 -28.49 10.12 2.13
CA ALA A 15 -28.10 9.49 0.86
C ALA A 15 -26.60 9.67 0.54
N LEU A 16 -26.00 10.81 0.91
CA LEU A 16 -24.56 11.05 0.73
C LEU A 16 -23.70 10.16 1.65
N LEU A 17 -24.15 9.92 2.90
CA LEU A 17 -23.43 9.05 3.83
C LEU A 17 -23.42 7.57 3.39
N THR A 18 -24.51 7.07 2.82
CA THR A 18 -24.59 5.66 2.41
C THR A 18 -23.70 5.38 1.19
N VAL A 19 -23.62 6.31 0.24
CA VAL A 19 -22.74 6.19 -0.93
C VAL A 19 -21.27 6.16 -0.52
N ALA A 20 -20.86 7.02 0.42
CA ALA A 20 -19.47 7.10 0.89
C ALA A 20 -18.96 5.79 1.53
N THR A 21 -19.84 5.06 2.23
CA THR A 21 -19.47 3.78 2.88
C THR A 21 -19.38 2.59 1.92
N SER A 22 -19.97 2.68 0.74
CA SER A 22 -20.00 1.56 -0.23
C SER A 22 -18.75 1.46 -1.11
N SER A 23 -17.95 2.53 -1.19
CA SER A 23 -16.65 2.56 -1.89
C SER A 23 -15.49 2.22 -0.95
N GLY A 24 -15.63 1.17 -0.14
CA GLY A 24 -14.53 0.57 0.60
C GLY A 24 -13.58 -0.15 -0.36
N LEU A 25 -12.49 0.51 -0.75
CA LEU A 25 -11.36 -0.17 -1.40
C LEU A 25 -10.76 -1.19 -0.40
N PRO A 26 -10.48 -2.43 -0.80
CA PRO A 26 -9.68 -3.33 0.02
C PRO A 26 -8.27 -2.74 0.11
N ALA A 27 -7.89 -2.30 1.31
CA ALA A 27 -6.55 -1.82 1.63
C ALA A 27 -5.57 -3.00 1.60
N ASP A 28 -4.96 -3.23 0.43
CA ASP A 28 -3.80 -4.10 0.25
C ASP A 28 -2.54 -3.33 0.70
N GLU A 29 -2.31 -3.30 2.02
CA GLU A 29 -1.23 -2.53 2.65
C GLU A 29 0.18 -3.10 2.43
N GLY A 30 0.33 -4.13 1.59
CA GLY A 30 1.62 -4.78 1.32
C GLY A 30 2.48 -4.14 0.22
N ARG A 31 1.97 -3.14 -0.52
CA ARG A 31 2.65 -2.61 -1.74
C ARG A 31 3.53 -1.38 -1.54
N LEU A 32 3.51 -0.74 -0.37
CA LEU A 32 4.25 0.52 -0.17
C LEU A 32 5.77 0.29 -0.06
N ASP A 33 6.21 -0.81 0.55
CA ASP A 33 7.66 -1.05 0.77
C ASP A 33 8.39 -1.69 -0.43
N GLU A 34 7.73 -2.52 -1.25
CA GLU A 34 8.32 -3.03 -2.50
C GLU A 34 8.50 -1.91 -3.55
N ALA A 35 7.76 -0.80 -3.43
CA ALA A 35 7.92 0.35 -4.31
C ALA A 35 9.26 1.07 -4.11
N SER A 36 9.80 1.11 -2.89
CA SER A 36 11.06 1.80 -2.59
C SER A 36 12.29 1.09 -3.16
N LEU A 37 12.32 -0.25 -3.14
CA LEU A 37 13.42 -1.03 -3.75
C LEU A 37 13.30 -1.09 -5.29
N ALA A 38 12.08 -0.99 -5.84
CA ALA A 38 11.85 -0.88 -7.27
C ALA A 38 12.08 0.54 -7.82
N ALA A 39 12.06 1.56 -6.95
CA ALA A 39 12.32 2.96 -7.34
C ALA A 39 13.78 3.17 -7.78
N GLU A 40 14.74 2.48 -7.18
CA GLU A 40 16.18 2.67 -7.48
C GLU A 40 16.56 2.21 -8.91
N LYS A 41 15.79 1.27 -9.49
CA LYS A 41 15.98 0.79 -10.88
C LYS A 41 14.99 1.40 -11.86
N ARG A 42 14.16 2.34 -11.42
CA ARG A 42 13.11 2.96 -12.23
C ARG A 42 13.74 3.99 -13.21
N PRO A 43 13.37 3.99 -14.50
CA PRO A 43 13.87 4.99 -15.42
C PRO A 43 13.41 6.40 -15.00
N LYS A 44 14.32 7.38 -14.96
CA LYS A 44 14.07 8.76 -14.47
C LYS A 44 12.87 9.46 -15.11
N TYR A 45 12.51 9.11 -16.34
CA TYR A 45 11.33 9.67 -17.03
C TYR A 45 9.98 9.17 -16.48
N MET A 46 9.98 8.16 -15.62
CA MET A 46 8.79 7.62 -14.94
C MET A 46 8.57 8.24 -13.55
N ASP A 47 9.39 9.21 -13.14
CA ASP A 47 9.36 9.88 -11.83
C ASP A 47 8.54 11.18 -11.83
N THR A 48 7.61 11.31 -12.78
CA THR A 48 6.80 12.53 -12.96
C THR A 48 5.69 12.71 -11.90
N ARG A 49 5.60 11.82 -10.90
CA ARG A 49 4.59 11.86 -9.82
C ARG A 49 5.18 11.79 -8.41
N GLN A 50 6.50 11.74 -8.27
CA GLN A 50 7.12 11.53 -6.97
C GLN A 50 6.88 12.73 -6.04
N GLU A 51 7.07 13.96 -6.55
CA GLU A 51 6.90 15.18 -5.76
C GLU A 51 5.45 15.37 -5.28
N ASP A 52 4.47 15.13 -6.16
CA ASP A 52 3.05 15.16 -5.81
C ASP A 52 2.70 14.11 -4.75
N PHE A 53 3.27 12.91 -4.87
CA PHE A 53 3.03 11.81 -3.95
C PHE A 53 3.64 12.08 -2.58
N GLU A 54 4.83 12.68 -2.51
CA GLU A 54 5.46 13.08 -1.25
C GLU A 54 4.66 14.19 -0.55
N MET A 55 4.14 15.17 -1.29
CA MET A 55 3.25 16.20 -0.72
C MET A 55 1.95 15.59 -0.17
N VAL A 56 1.33 14.67 -0.91
CA VAL A 56 0.12 13.96 -0.44
C VAL A 56 0.42 13.10 0.79
N LYS A 57 1.58 12.43 0.82
CA LYS A 57 1.98 11.63 1.98
C LYS A 57 2.16 12.50 3.22
N GLN A 58 2.78 13.67 3.08
CA GLN A 58 2.96 14.61 4.19
C GLN A 58 1.61 15.13 4.72
N THR A 59 0.68 15.50 3.84
CA THR A 59 -0.64 16.00 4.28
C THR A 59 -1.44 14.91 4.99
N VAL A 60 -1.39 13.67 4.52
CA VAL A 60 -2.05 12.54 5.17
C VAL A 60 -1.45 12.27 6.55
N LEU A 61 -0.12 12.29 6.69
CA LEU A 61 0.53 12.09 7.99
C LEU A 61 0.12 13.15 9.01
N ILE A 62 0.09 14.43 8.60
CA ILE A 62 -0.35 15.53 9.47
C ILE A 62 -1.80 15.33 9.91
N ALA A 63 -2.70 14.97 8.99
CA ALA A 63 -4.10 14.71 9.32
C ALA A 63 -4.26 13.52 10.28
N MET A 64 -3.44 12.47 10.13
CA MET A 64 -3.44 11.34 11.06
C MET A 64 -2.93 11.73 12.45
N GLU A 65 -1.90 12.57 12.55
CA GLU A 65 -1.41 13.09 13.82
C GLU A 65 -2.47 13.93 14.54
N GLU A 66 -3.18 14.80 13.81
CA GLU A 66 -4.29 15.58 14.37
C GLU A 66 -5.41 14.67 14.90
N LEU A 67 -5.78 13.62 14.16
CA LEU A 67 -6.81 12.66 14.59
C LEU A 67 -6.38 11.81 15.79
N VAL A 68 -5.08 11.54 15.95
CA VAL A 68 -4.53 10.90 17.15
C VAL A 68 -4.57 11.88 18.33
N GLN A 69 -4.25 13.16 18.13
CA GLN A 69 -4.34 14.20 19.17
C GLN A 69 -5.79 14.42 19.62
N GLU A 70 -6.75 14.36 18.70
CA GLU A 70 -8.19 14.41 19.01
C GLU A 70 -8.72 13.15 19.72
N GLY A 71 -7.88 12.12 19.90
CA GLY A 71 -8.25 10.87 20.56
C GLY A 71 -9.18 9.98 19.72
N LYS A 72 -9.31 10.25 18.42
CA LYS A 72 -10.15 9.47 17.49
C LYS A 72 -9.42 8.26 16.90
N LEU A 73 -8.08 8.26 16.95
CA LEU A 73 -7.23 7.17 16.48
C LEU A 73 -6.32 6.64 17.59
N ASN A 74 -6.12 5.32 17.60
CA ASN A 74 -5.17 4.69 18.53
C ASN A 74 -3.73 5.05 18.11
N PRO A 75 -2.86 5.46 19.05
CA PRO A 75 -1.49 5.86 18.75
C PRO A 75 -0.62 4.70 18.22
N SER A 76 -1.09 3.45 18.37
CA SER A 76 -0.46 2.25 17.82
C SER A 76 -0.47 2.20 16.29
N VAL A 77 -1.30 3.00 15.61
CA VAL A 77 -1.32 3.10 14.15
C VAL A 77 -0.05 3.77 13.61
N LEU A 78 0.57 4.66 14.40
CA LEU A 78 1.85 5.29 14.06
C LEU A 78 3.07 4.42 14.43
N ALA A 79 2.86 3.37 15.23
CA ALA A 79 3.91 2.44 15.62
C ALA A 79 4.19 1.46 14.48
N VAL A 80 4.82 1.96 13.42
CA VAL A 80 5.43 1.15 12.36
C VAL A 80 6.62 0.41 12.97
N GLY A 81 6.37 -0.76 13.55
CA GLY A 81 7.42 -1.45 14.27
C GLY A 81 6.98 -2.78 14.86
N GLN A 82 6.97 -3.80 14.01
CA GLN A 82 7.50 -5.16 14.25
C GLN A 82 6.87 -6.11 13.22
N GLY A 83 7.22 -5.88 11.95
CA GLY A 83 6.96 -6.85 10.90
C GLY A 83 7.69 -8.14 11.23
N LYS A 84 6.96 -9.25 11.33
CA LYS A 84 7.52 -10.61 11.33
C LYS A 84 8.46 -10.75 10.13
N PRO A 85 9.59 -11.49 10.25
CA PRO A 85 10.53 -11.61 9.15
C PRO A 85 9.79 -12.09 7.90
N VAL A 86 9.79 -11.23 6.88
CA VAL A 86 9.14 -11.49 5.59
C VAL A 86 9.68 -12.79 5.04
N GLU A 87 8.78 -13.77 4.87
CA GLU A 87 9.12 -15.06 4.29
C GLU A 87 9.72 -14.82 2.91
N LYS A 88 10.99 -15.22 2.74
CA LYS A 88 11.74 -14.95 1.50
C LYS A 88 11.02 -15.64 0.34
N ARG A 89 10.32 -14.87 -0.49
CA ARG A 89 9.60 -15.35 -1.67
C ARG A 89 10.54 -16.22 -2.52
N MET A 90 10.12 -17.45 -2.80
CA MET A 90 10.85 -18.33 -3.70
C MET A 90 10.74 -17.80 -5.13
N TYR A 91 11.83 -17.83 -5.88
CA TYR A 91 11.84 -17.42 -7.29
C TYR A 91 12.38 -18.53 -8.18
N MET A 92 11.88 -18.59 -9.42
CA MET A 92 12.39 -19.49 -10.44
C MET A 92 13.75 -18.99 -10.95
N GLY A 93 14.78 -19.81 -10.82
CA GLY A 93 16.13 -19.56 -11.35
C GLY A 93 16.60 -20.69 -12.25
N ILE A 94 17.80 -20.53 -12.80
CA ILE A 94 18.48 -21.57 -13.59
C ILE A 94 19.51 -22.26 -12.70
N CYS A 95 19.37 -23.56 -12.47
CA CYS A 95 20.36 -24.41 -11.82
C CYS A 95 21.16 -25.19 -12.87
N MET A 96 22.37 -25.62 -12.50
CA MET A 96 23.19 -26.47 -13.35
C MET A 96 23.14 -27.90 -12.82
N ARG A 97 22.85 -28.87 -13.69
CA ARG A 97 22.94 -30.30 -13.39
C ARG A 97 24.14 -30.87 -14.14
N GLN A 98 25.03 -31.54 -13.44
CA GLN A 98 26.12 -32.26 -14.10
C GLN A 98 25.57 -33.57 -14.70
N SER A 99 25.84 -33.80 -15.98
CA SER A 99 25.54 -35.02 -16.70
C SER A 99 26.79 -35.47 -17.42
N HIS A 100 27.35 -36.62 -17.01
CA HIS A 100 28.65 -37.12 -17.45
C HIS A 100 29.73 -36.02 -17.42
N ASN A 101 30.01 -35.38 -18.55
CA ASN A 101 31.06 -34.36 -18.72
C ASN A 101 30.54 -32.96 -19.11
N HIS A 102 29.23 -32.71 -19.01
CA HIS A 102 28.62 -31.41 -19.35
C HIS A 102 27.64 -30.93 -18.27
N PHE A 103 27.44 -29.61 -18.21
CA PHE A 103 26.46 -28.98 -17.33
C PHE A 103 25.21 -28.61 -18.12
N ILE A 104 24.06 -29.14 -17.67
CA ILE A 104 22.76 -28.89 -18.27
C ILE A 104 22.03 -27.83 -17.42
N PRO A 105 21.69 -26.66 -17.96
CA PRO A 105 20.86 -25.69 -17.27
C PRO A 105 19.43 -26.21 -17.18
N TYR A 106 18.81 -26.13 -16.00
CA TYR A 106 17.41 -26.49 -15.80
C TYR A 106 16.70 -25.49 -14.87
N PRO A 107 15.38 -25.26 -15.05
CA PRO A 107 14.62 -24.39 -14.15
C PRO A 107 14.53 -25.00 -12.74
N CYS A 108 14.83 -24.21 -11.71
CA CYS A 108 14.77 -24.63 -10.31
C CYS A 108 14.22 -23.51 -9.41
N MET A 109 13.52 -23.87 -8.33
CA MET A 109 13.09 -22.92 -7.31
C MET A 109 14.27 -22.57 -6.40
N ARG A 110 14.54 -21.28 -6.21
CA ARG A 110 15.58 -20.78 -5.30
C ARG A 110 14.96 -19.94 -4.19
N SER A 111 15.36 -20.18 -2.95
CA SER A 111 15.01 -19.35 -1.81
C SER A 111 16.14 -18.36 -1.51
N GLY A 112 15.78 -17.07 -1.41
CA GLY A 112 16.68 -16.01 -0.95
C GLY A 112 17.80 -15.63 -1.93
N ARG A 113 17.73 -14.42 -2.47
CA ARG A 113 18.94 -13.67 -2.81
C ARG A 113 19.39 -12.90 -1.56
N LYS A 114 20.68 -12.99 -1.23
CA LYS A 114 21.35 -12.03 -0.34
C LYS A 114 21.60 -10.75 -1.11
#